data_AF-A0A087LQA8-F1
#
_entry.id   AF-A0A087LQA8-F1
#
_cell.length_a   1.000
_cell.length_b   1.000
_cell.length_c   1.000
_cell.angle_alpha   90.00
_cell.angle_beta   90.00
_cell.angle_gamma   90.00
#
_symmetry.space_group_name_H-M   'P 1'
#
loop_
_entity.id
_entity.type
_entity.pdbx_description
1 polymer ?
#
loop_
_entity_poly.entity_id
_entity_poly.type
_entity_poly.pdbx_seq_one_letter_code
_entity_poly.pdbx_strand_id
1 'polypeptide(L)'
;INEDGDGGVENVKVMWNDWTRDTGYGTHTDQAQAFAWLSALATRYAPQKVDAVLNAFASNSDVSIEGPAHILRYTYWKGPAIDERLVTITAK
;
A
#
# COMPACT_ATOMS: atom_id res chain seq x y z
N ILE A 1 -11.70 0.61 4.95
CA ILE A 1 -12.19 -0.54 4.17
C ILE A 1 -13.62 -0.18 3.79
N ASN A 2 -13.95 -0.17 2.50
CA ASN A 2 -15.35 -0.09 2.06
C ASN A 2 -15.82 -1.52 1.77
N GLU A 3 -16.96 -1.87 2.36
CA GLU A 3 -17.62 -3.15 2.16
C GLU A 3 -18.78 -2.96 1.16
N ASP A 4 -18.97 -3.92 0.25
CA ASP A 4 -20.15 -3.96 -0.62
C ASP A 4 -21.37 -4.49 0.15
N GLY A 5 -22.56 -4.33 -0.45
CA GLY A 5 -23.83 -4.72 0.18
C GLY A 5 -23.98 -6.22 0.46
N ASP A 6 -23.07 -7.05 -0.06
CA ASP A 6 -23.05 -8.51 0.10
C ASP A 6 -21.93 -8.98 1.08
N GLY A 7 -21.23 -8.05 1.74
CA GLY A 7 -20.17 -8.32 2.71
C GLY A 7 -18.79 -8.60 2.09
N GLY A 8 -18.63 -8.34 0.79
CA GLY A 8 -17.35 -8.27 0.10
C GLY A 8 -16.64 -6.95 0.36
N VAL A 9 -15.34 -6.88 0.05
CA VAL A 9 -14.56 -5.65 0.21
C VAL A 9 -14.39 -4.99 -1.16
N GLU A 10 -15.10 -3.89 -1.38
CA GLU A 10 -15.06 -3.13 -2.61
C GLU A 10 -13.73 -2.37 -2.75
N ASN A 11 -13.24 -1.80 -1.64
CA ASN A 11 -11.99 -1.06 -1.63
C ASN A 11 -11.21 -1.14 -0.30
N VAL A 12 -9.92 -1.46 -0.38
CA VAL A 12 -8.96 -1.30 0.73
C VAL A 12 -7.96 -0.22 0.38
N LYS A 13 -7.78 0.74 1.30
CA LYS A 13 -6.70 1.74 1.21
C LYS A 13 -5.77 1.60 2.40
N VAL A 14 -4.48 1.53 2.13
CA VAL A 14 -3.41 1.61 3.12
C VAL A 14 -2.52 2.79 2.76
N MET A 15 -2.46 3.77 3.64
CA MET A 15 -1.61 4.94 3.51
C MET A 15 -0.51 4.87 4.57
N TRP A 16 0.72 5.09 4.15
CA TRP A 16 1.88 5.22 5.00
C TRP A 16 2.58 6.54 4.70
N ASN A 17 2.63 7.42 5.69
CA ASN A 17 3.22 8.76 5.58
C ASN A 17 4.46 8.83 6.45
N ASP A 18 5.60 9.05 5.81
CA ASP A 18 6.88 9.23 6.48
C ASP A 18 7.20 10.73 6.60
N TRP A 19 7.29 11.23 7.83
CA TRP A 19 7.45 12.66 8.11
C TRP A 19 8.93 13.01 8.21
N THR A 20 9.43 13.80 7.27
CA THR A 20 10.85 14.18 7.20
C THR A 20 11.22 15.34 8.11
N ARG A 21 10.25 15.99 8.76
CA ARG A 21 10.43 17.29 9.44
C ARG A 21 10.38 17.25 10.96
N ASP A 22 10.06 16.13 11.60
CA ASP A 22 10.07 16.05 13.06
C ASP A 22 11.35 15.42 13.63
N THR A 23 12.01 16.25 14.44
CA THR A 23 13.21 16.07 15.24
C THR A 23 13.13 14.88 16.22
N GLY A 24 13.24 13.65 15.69
CA GLY A 24 13.27 12.45 16.52
C GLY A 24 13.58 11.19 15.71
N TYR A 25 14.82 11.09 15.22
CA TYR A 25 15.37 9.95 14.47
C TYR A 25 14.56 9.54 13.24
N GLY A 26 15.07 9.90 12.05
CA GLY A 26 14.66 9.38 10.75
C GLY A 26 14.92 7.87 10.58
N THR A 27 14.45 7.09 11.54
CA THR A 27 14.35 5.65 11.51
C THR A 27 12.92 5.38 11.10
N HIS A 28 12.75 4.71 9.97
CA HIS A 28 11.48 4.21 9.48
C HIS A 28 10.94 3.13 10.44
N THR A 29 10.66 3.49 11.70
CA THR A 29 10.34 2.58 12.81
C THR A 29 9.14 1.69 12.47
N ASP A 30 8.31 2.17 11.55
CA ASP A 30 7.06 1.55 11.16
C ASP A 30 7.14 0.93 9.76
N GLN A 31 8.25 1.06 9.03
CA GLN A 31 8.38 0.51 7.68
C GLN A 31 8.26 -1.01 7.68
N ALA A 32 8.92 -1.69 8.63
CA ALA A 32 8.79 -3.14 8.78
C ALA A 32 7.32 -3.55 9.04
N GLN A 33 6.59 -2.76 9.84
CA GLN A 33 5.17 -2.98 10.09
C GLN A 33 4.35 -2.73 8.82
N ALA A 34 4.62 -1.66 8.07
CA ALA A 34 3.96 -1.37 6.80
C ALA A 34 4.17 -2.48 5.76
N PHE A 35 5.38 -3.03 5.65
CA PHE A 35 5.66 -4.20 4.82
C PHE A 35 4.88 -5.44 5.28
N ALA A 36 4.78 -5.69 6.58
CA ALA A 36 4.00 -6.81 7.12
C ALA A 36 2.49 -6.68 6.80
N TRP A 37 1.92 -5.49 7.00
CA TRP A 37 0.53 -5.20 6.67
C TRP A 37 0.25 -5.36 5.17
N LEU A 38 1.13 -4.85 4.32
CA LEU A 38 1.00 -4.99 2.87
C LEU A 38 1.16 -6.43 2.40
N SER A 39 2.06 -7.20 3.01
CA SER A 39 2.20 -8.63 2.73
C SER A 39 0.91 -9.39 3.07
N ALA A 40 0.30 -9.13 4.23
CA ALA A 40 -0.96 -9.74 4.63
C ALA A 40 -2.11 -9.40 3.67
N LEU A 41 -2.23 -8.12 3.28
CA LEU A 41 -3.26 -7.67 2.33
C LEU A 41 -3.04 -8.24 0.93
N ALA A 42 -1.82 -8.19 0.42
CA ALA A 42 -1.50 -8.77 -0.89
C ALA A 42 -1.76 -10.27 -0.90
N THR A 43 -1.43 -10.99 0.17
CA THR A 43 -1.73 -12.43 0.30
C THR A 43 -3.23 -12.70 0.23
N ARG A 44 -4.05 -11.83 0.85
CA ARG A 44 -5.51 -11.97 0.85
C ARG A 44 -6.15 -11.66 -0.52
N TYR A 45 -5.75 -10.57 -1.15
CA TYR A 45 -6.45 -10.02 -2.33
C TYR A 45 -5.78 -10.35 -3.67
N ALA A 46 -4.47 -10.59 -3.67
CA ALA A 46 -3.69 -10.89 -4.87
C ALA A 46 -2.49 -11.82 -4.53
N PRO A 47 -2.72 -13.07 -4.09
CA PRO A 47 -1.67 -13.96 -3.60
C PRO A 47 -0.57 -14.23 -4.64
N GLN A 48 -0.88 -14.19 -5.93
CA GLN A 48 0.09 -14.35 -7.02
C GLN A 48 0.94 -13.10 -7.30
N LYS A 49 0.66 -11.98 -6.61
CA LYS A 49 1.29 -10.67 -6.85
C LYS A 49 1.95 -10.08 -5.60
N VAL A 50 2.10 -10.86 -4.52
CA VAL A 50 2.70 -10.40 -3.26
C VAL A 50 4.05 -9.71 -3.50
N ASP A 51 4.97 -10.36 -4.21
CA ASP A 51 6.28 -9.77 -4.50
C ASP A 51 6.20 -8.47 -5.30
N ALA A 52 5.28 -8.40 -6.27
CA ALA A 52 5.06 -7.19 -7.07
C ALA A 52 4.57 -6.02 -6.20
N VAL A 53 3.69 -6.29 -5.23
CA VAL A 53 3.17 -5.29 -4.30
C VAL A 53 4.26 -4.80 -3.35
N LEU A 54 5.06 -5.73 -2.79
CA LEU A 54 6.16 -5.37 -1.90
C LEU A 54 7.26 -4.59 -2.64
N ASN A 55 7.57 -4.99 -3.88
CA ASN A 55 8.51 -4.25 -4.73
C ASN A 55 7.99 -2.86 -5.10
N ALA A 56 6.70 -2.72 -5.39
CA ALA A 56 6.08 -1.41 -5.62
C ALA A 56 6.21 -0.54 -4.37
N PHE A 57 5.91 -1.07 -3.19
CA PHE A 57 6.05 -0.35 -1.92
C PHE A 57 7.48 0.04 -1.59
N ALA A 58 8.49 -0.73 -2.03
CA ALA A 58 9.90 -0.36 -1.94
C ALA A 58 10.33 0.70 -2.97
N SER A 59 9.53 0.91 -4.01
CA SER A 59 9.82 1.85 -5.11
C SER A 59 9.33 3.27 -4.83
N ASN A 60 9.82 4.23 -5.59
CA ASN A 60 9.42 5.64 -5.51
C ASN A 60 8.63 6.07 -6.76
N SER A 61 7.80 5.17 -7.29
CA SER A 61 7.02 5.43 -8.51
C SER A 61 5.68 4.74 -8.45
N ASP A 62 4.69 5.34 -9.11
CA ASP A 62 3.35 4.77 -9.21
C ASP A 62 3.37 3.45 -9.98
N VAL A 63 2.62 2.46 -9.49
CA VAL A 63 2.51 1.14 -10.11
C VAL A 63 1.05 0.69 -10.09
N SER A 64 0.57 0.13 -11.21
CA SER A 64 -0.69 -0.60 -11.26
C SER A 64 -0.42 -2.08 -11.48
N ILE A 65 -1.00 -2.93 -10.64
CA ILE A 65 -0.83 -4.38 -10.63
C ILE A 65 -2.19 -5.01 -10.86
N GLU A 66 -2.34 -5.60 -12.04
CA GLU A 66 -3.54 -6.33 -12.44
C GLU A 66 -3.56 -7.73 -11.80
N GLY A 67 -4.57 -8.00 -11.00
CA GLY A 67 -4.93 -9.33 -10.51
C GLY A 67 -6.16 -9.91 -11.22
N PRO A 68 -6.50 -11.18 -10.96
CA PRO A 68 -7.67 -11.82 -11.57
C PRO A 68 -8.99 -11.21 -11.09
N ALA A 69 -9.10 -10.86 -9.80
CA ALA A 69 -10.33 -10.34 -9.17
C ALA A 69 -10.19 -8.90 -8.65
N HIS A 70 -8.96 -8.39 -8.51
CA HIS A 70 -8.69 -7.07 -7.95
C HIS A 70 -7.62 -6.35 -8.76
N ILE A 71 -7.67 -5.03 -8.75
CA ILE A 71 -6.61 -4.14 -9.23
C ILE A 71 -5.96 -3.51 -8.01
N LEU A 72 -4.63 -3.63 -7.91
CA LEU A 72 -3.86 -2.93 -6.90
C LEU A 72 -3.14 -1.74 -7.53
N ARG A 73 -3.38 -0.55 -6.98
CA ARG A 73 -2.70 0.68 -7.36
C ARG A 73 -1.83 1.16 -6.21
N TYR A 74 -0.54 1.29 -6.48
CA TYR A 74 0.42 1.96 -5.63
C TYR A 74 0.69 3.35 -6.17
N THR A 75 0.69 4.36 -5.29
CA THR A 75 1.14 5.71 -5.62
C THR A 75 2.18 6.18 -4.62
N TYR A 76 3.19 6.88 -5.12
CA TYR A 76 4.22 7.51 -4.31
C TYR A 76 4.23 9.01 -4.57
N TRP A 77 4.17 9.79 -3.50
CA TRP A 77 4.30 11.23 -3.58
C TRP A 77 5.32 11.73 -2.57
N LYS A 78 6.22 12.60 -3.03
CA LYS A 78 7.21 13.26 -2.18
C LYS A 78 6.91 14.74 -2.05
N GLY A 79 6.50 15.15 -0.87
CA GLY A 79 6.35 16.53 -0.46
C GLY A 79 7.60 17.11 0.21
N PRO A 80 7.58 18.41 0.56
CA PRO A 80 8.69 19.06 1.25
C PRO A 80 8.92 18.56 2.69
N ALA A 81 7.94 17.89 3.29
CA ALA A 81 8.00 17.42 4.69
C ALA A 81 7.47 15.98 4.88
N ILE A 82 6.96 15.35 3.83
CA ILE A 82 6.26 14.07 3.90
C ILE A 82 6.61 13.24 2.65
N ASP A 83 6.90 11.96 2.85
CA ASP A 83 6.89 10.94 1.81
C ASP A 83 5.62 10.09 1.99
N GLU A 84 4.66 10.22 1.08
CA GLU A 84 3.39 9.50 1.09
C GLU A 84 3.48 8.26 0.19
N ARG A 85 3.05 7.12 0.74
CA ARG A 85 2.89 5.84 0.05
C ARG A 85 1.46 5.36 0.24
N LEU A 86 0.72 5.21 -0.85
CA LEU A 86 -0.66 4.75 -0.82
C LEU A 86 -0.82 3.49 -1.66
N VAL A 87 -1.38 2.44 -1.06
CA VAL A 87 -1.85 1.25 -1.77
C VAL A 87 -3.36 1.23 -1.72
N THR A 88 -3.98 1.15 -2.89
CA THR A 88 -5.42 0.97 -3.08
C THR A 88 -5.66 -0.38 -3.74
N ILE A 89 -6.55 -1.18 -3.18
CA ILE A 89 -7.02 -2.46 -3.72
C ILE A 89 -8.48 -2.24 -4.08
N THR A 90 -8.85 -2.46 -5.34
CA THR A 90 -10.22 -2.32 -5.83
C THR A 90 -10.67 -3.63 -6.45
N ALA A 91 -11.88 -4.08 -6.12
CA ALA A 91 -12.50 -5.20 -6.83
C ALA A 91 -12.75 -4.86 -8.31
N LYS A 92 -12.77 -5.87 -9.18
CA LYS A 92 -13.12 -5.72 -10.59
C LYS A 92 -14.62 -5.83 -10.83
#